data_AF-A0A2N0AIE9-F1
#
_entry.id   AF-A0A2N0AIE9-F1
#
_cell.length_a   1.000
_cell.length_b   1.000
_cell.length_c   1.000
_cell.angle_alpha   90.00
_cell.angle_beta   90.00
_cell.angle_gamma   90.00
#
_symmetry.space_group_name_H-M   'P 1'
#
loop_
_entity.id
_entity.type
_entity.pdbx_description
1 polymer ?
#
loop_
_entity_poly.entity_id
_entity_poly.type
_entity_poly.pdbx_seq_one_letter_code
_entity_poly.pdbx_strand_id
1 'polypeptide(L)'
;MDQSKKAIGFFVSLAFLVLGFLLITTKQIEPFSDFALLEWQIKLALQGTFHLQYSFLLEDPNFQFFPLPDLFFHVHNGLPYSTFPNFYPIFVSPLYLGFGAAGIKLGQFVLFFYTIFIFYQIKKDKIATILLLFGSILSLYIFLIHETILFFFLEVVILYFYNRKWSILSGFLSMCLIWMRPEMVFSIFLIPFCFPKEKNWKLYLLTLFVTGFIFSVLNFMTLGTYVPLRLVKNSEFQFRLDTSLYLFKLWIEQAPIFVFFVFYFIKSIFQKKVIYQNLLLILVTIVMILISPNTGGHNTPRYLFGLIPLYIVLLKNNETVESKISINWGILLLILSIYQSNLLFQKTKELKKISQYQTNTIQEITKIKDKFLVFNNSDFSFVILQKFAALPFTPAEKELLLLRPNYDNKKFIQILTTHQNRSFTFLELPPSPTPLRPNEIELLSQYQIKYRLGNRYQLPNALLPIQATDCYVDIFFHP
;
A
#
# COMPACT_ATOMS: atom_id res chain seq x y z
N MET A 1 12.91 -11.00 35.45
CA MET A 1 13.65 -11.52 34.28
C MET A 1 13.02 -12.78 33.69
N ASP A 2 12.67 -13.78 34.50
CA ASP A 2 12.20 -15.10 33.99
C ASP A 2 10.93 -15.05 33.14
N GLN A 3 9.95 -14.22 33.48
CA GLN A 3 8.75 -14.06 32.64
C GLN A 3 9.06 -13.50 31.26
N SER A 4 10.06 -12.63 31.13
CA SER A 4 10.49 -12.10 29.84
C SER A 4 11.28 -13.14 29.04
N LYS A 5 12.11 -13.96 29.69
CA LYS A 5 12.79 -15.10 29.03
C LYS A 5 11.79 -16.14 28.50
N LYS A 6 10.79 -16.51 29.32
CA LYS A 6 9.71 -17.41 28.92
C LYS A 6 8.85 -16.84 27.79
N ALA A 7 8.57 -15.53 27.83
CA ALA A 7 7.85 -14.84 26.75
C ALA A 7 8.64 -14.84 25.44
N ILE A 8 9.96 -14.58 25.48
CA ILE A 8 10.82 -14.68 24.30
C ILE A 8 10.76 -16.10 23.71
N GLY A 9 10.94 -17.13 24.54
CA GLY A 9 10.82 -18.53 24.08
C GLY A 9 9.46 -18.84 23.45
N PHE A 10 8.36 -18.39 24.06
CA PHE A 10 7.01 -18.54 23.50
C PHE A 10 6.86 -17.85 22.15
N PHE A 11 7.27 -16.57 22.03
CA PHE A 11 7.14 -15.83 20.78
C PHE A 11 8.03 -16.40 19.69
N VAL A 12 9.24 -16.87 20.02
CA VAL A 12 10.14 -17.53 19.05
C VAL A 12 9.53 -18.85 18.57
N SER A 13 9.02 -19.70 19.47
CA SER A 13 8.40 -20.97 19.08
C SER A 13 7.11 -20.76 18.28
N LEU A 14 6.26 -19.82 18.70
CA LEU A 14 5.05 -19.45 17.97
C LEU A 14 5.42 -18.90 16.59
N ALA A 15 6.41 -18.02 16.52
CA ALA A 15 6.89 -17.49 15.26
C ALA A 15 7.40 -18.63 14.35
N PHE A 16 8.23 -19.54 14.86
CA PHE A 16 8.73 -20.65 14.06
C PHE A 16 7.60 -21.54 13.51
N LEU A 17 6.61 -21.90 14.34
CA LEU A 17 5.45 -22.69 13.93
C LEU A 17 4.61 -21.97 12.87
N VAL A 18 4.35 -20.69 13.10
CA VAL A 18 3.56 -19.85 12.19
C VAL A 18 4.32 -19.70 10.86
N LEU A 19 5.62 -19.37 10.88
CA LEU A 19 6.47 -19.31 9.69
C LEU A 19 6.44 -20.62 8.89
N GLY A 20 6.62 -21.77 9.55
CA GLY A 20 6.60 -23.08 8.90
C GLY A 20 5.26 -23.37 8.21
N PHE A 21 4.15 -23.17 8.93
CA PHE A 21 2.80 -23.32 8.36
C PHE A 21 2.56 -22.37 7.18
N LEU A 22 3.03 -21.13 7.29
CA LEU A 22 2.83 -20.10 6.29
C LEU A 22 3.66 -20.32 5.03
N LEU A 23 4.92 -20.72 5.16
CA LEU A 23 5.78 -21.07 4.03
C LEU A 23 5.15 -22.18 3.18
N ILE A 24 4.54 -23.17 3.81
CA ILE A 24 3.85 -24.28 3.12
C ILE A 24 2.58 -23.77 2.44
N THR A 25 1.74 -23.02 3.16
CA THR A 25 0.41 -22.64 2.68
C THR A 25 0.41 -21.50 1.67
N THR A 26 1.40 -20.60 1.70
CA THR A 26 1.43 -19.37 0.86
C THR A 26 2.46 -19.41 -0.27
N LYS A 27 3.14 -20.56 -0.48
CA LYS A 27 4.15 -20.76 -1.54
C LYS A 27 3.68 -20.32 -2.94
N GLN A 28 2.39 -20.42 -3.22
CA GLN A 28 1.79 -20.13 -4.52
C GLN A 28 1.32 -18.68 -4.71
N ILE A 29 1.45 -17.81 -3.70
CA ILE A 29 1.00 -16.42 -3.79
C ILE A 29 2.12 -15.55 -4.38
N GLU A 30 1.99 -15.22 -5.67
CA GLU A 30 2.78 -14.20 -6.35
C GLU A 30 2.33 -12.77 -5.97
N PRO A 31 3.23 -11.77 -6.03
CA PRO A 31 2.87 -10.37 -5.81
C PRO A 31 1.84 -9.85 -6.84
N PHE A 32 0.92 -9.01 -6.36
CA PHE A 32 -0.24 -8.42 -7.06
C PHE A 32 0.07 -7.02 -7.58
N SER A 33 -0.80 -6.41 -8.38
CA SER A 33 -0.68 -5.02 -8.89
C SER A 33 -0.13 -3.98 -7.89
N ASP A 34 -0.70 -3.86 -6.68
CA ASP A 34 -0.19 -2.93 -5.65
C ASP A 34 1.23 -3.30 -5.18
N PHE A 35 1.52 -4.60 -5.11
CA PHE A 35 2.81 -5.16 -4.71
C PHE A 35 3.83 -5.13 -5.86
N ALA A 36 3.36 -5.12 -7.10
CA ALA A 36 4.14 -5.07 -8.31
C ALA A 36 4.79 -3.70 -8.45
N LEU A 37 4.02 -2.65 -8.16
CA LEU A 37 4.55 -1.30 -8.07
C LEU A 37 5.58 -1.17 -6.94
N LEU A 38 5.29 -1.71 -5.75
CA LEU A 38 6.22 -1.68 -4.61
C LEU A 38 7.52 -2.44 -4.91
N GLU A 39 7.45 -3.62 -5.49
CA GLU A 39 8.64 -4.39 -5.86
C GLU A 39 9.41 -3.77 -7.04
N TRP A 40 8.73 -3.09 -7.97
CA TRP A 40 9.40 -2.27 -8.97
C TRP A 40 10.14 -1.07 -8.33
N GLN A 41 9.52 -0.38 -7.38
CA GLN A 41 10.17 0.68 -6.60
C GLN A 41 11.38 0.15 -5.81
N ILE A 42 11.31 -1.08 -5.29
CA ILE A 42 12.44 -1.75 -4.63
C ILE A 42 13.60 -1.95 -5.59
N LYS A 43 13.33 -2.39 -6.83
CA LYS A 43 14.35 -2.56 -7.87
C LYS A 43 14.97 -1.23 -8.29
N LEU A 44 14.16 -0.19 -8.46
CA LEU A 44 14.64 1.15 -8.72
C LEU A 44 15.55 1.67 -7.58
N ALA A 45 15.17 1.42 -6.32
CA ALA A 45 15.99 1.79 -5.17
C ALA A 45 17.35 1.06 -5.15
N LEU A 46 17.42 -0.21 -5.58
CA LEU A 46 18.70 -0.91 -5.77
C LEU A 46 19.58 -0.26 -6.83
N GLN A 47 18.97 0.34 -7.84
CA GLN A 47 19.66 1.07 -8.91
C GLN A 47 19.95 2.53 -8.55
N GLY A 48 19.62 2.98 -7.34
CA GLY A 48 19.74 4.39 -6.94
C GLY A 48 18.84 5.35 -7.73
N THR A 49 17.81 4.83 -8.40
CA THR A 49 16.89 5.59 -9.25
C THR A 49 15.56 5.79 -8.50
N PHE A 50 15.01 7.00 -8.48
CA PHE A 50 13.74 7.30 -7.77
C PHE A 50 12.68 7.96 -8.67
N HIS A 51 12.91 7.95 -9.98
CA HIS A 51 12.00 8.40 -11.02
C HIS A 51 11.53 7.22 -11.88
N LEU A 52 10.38 7.35 -12.53
CA LEU A 52 9.93 6.35 -13.51
C LEU A 52 10.82 6.41 -14.74
N GLN A 53 11.52 5.31 -15.02
CA GLN A 53 12.21 5.09 -16.28
C GLN A 53 11.17 4.81 -17.37
N TYR A 54 10.70 5.88 -18.02
CA TYR A 54 9.86 5.81 -19.20
C TYR A 54 10.61 6.45 -20.37
N SER A 55 11.00 5.66 -21.36
CA SER A 55 11.86 6.08 -22.48
C SER A 55 11.26 7.22 -23.31
N PHE A 56 9.94 7.24 -23.46
CA PHE A 56 9.22 8.23 -24.29
C PHE A 56 8.76 9.46 -23.51
N LEU A 57 9.21 9.63 -22.27
CA LEU A 57 8.77 10.70 -21.40
C LEU A 57 9.06 12.09 -21.97
N LEU A 58 10.26 12.27 -22.54
CA LEU A 58 10.70 13.54 -23.11
C LEU A 58 10.10 13.78 -24.51
N GLU A 59 9.65 12.72 -25.18
CA GLU A 59 9.07 12.78 -26.54
C GLU A 59 7.58 13.16 -26.51
N ASP A 60 6.90 12.93 -25.39
CA ASP A 60 5.54 13.43 -25.15
C ASP A 60 5.55 14.51 -24.05
N PRO A 61 5.73 15.81 -24.39
CA PRO A 61 5.77 16.88 -23.40
C PRO A 61 4.43 17.13 -22.69
N ASN A 62 3.35 16.49 -23.15
CA ASN A 62 2.05 16.52 -22.49
C ASN A 62 1.84 15.28 -21.61
N PHE A 63 2.90 14.52 -21.32
CA PHE A 63 2.84 13.31 -20.54
C PHE A 63 2.28 13.52 -19.13
N GLN A 64 1.04 13.07 -18.92
CA GLN A 64 0.35 13.01 -17.63
C GLN A 64 -0.11 11.57 -17.37
N PHE A 65 -0.02 11.09 -16.14
CA PHE A 65 -0.30 9.69 -15.88
C PHE A 65 -1.79 9.43 -15.67
N PHE A 66 -2.49 9.01 -16.72
CA PHE A 66 -3.92 8.76 -16.64
C PHE A 66 -4.33 7.28 -16.79
N PRO A 67 -5.25 6.75 -15.96
CA PRO A 67 -5.54 7.12 -14.57
C PRO A 67 -4.78 6.20 -13.59
N LEU A 68 -4.43 6.76 -12.44
CA LEU A 68 -3.79 6.15 -11.25
C LEU A 68 -2.27 6.22 -11.03
N PRO A 69 -1.37 6.45 -12.00
CA PRO A 69 0.02 6.73 -11.68
C PRO A 69 0.25 8.16 -11.20
N ASP A 70 -0.65 9.11 -11.49
CA ASP A 70 -0.64 10.45 -10.89
C ASP A 70 -0.77 10.39 -9.36
N LEU A 71 -1.29 9.30 -8.76
CA LEU A 71 -1.24 9.10 -7.31
C LEU A 71 0.17 8.74 -6.81
N PHE A 72 0.96 8.05 -7.64
CA PHE A 72 2.26 7.49 -7.27
C PHE A 72 3.47 8.29 -7.75
N PHE A 73 3.32 9.21 -8.72
CA PHE A 73 4.42 10.01 -9.28
C PHE A 73 4.10 11.50 -9.42
N HIS A 74 4.97 12.39 -8.97
CA HIS A 74 4.84 13.84 -9.13
C HIS A 74 5.75 14.26 -10.26
N VAL A 75 5.34 15.28 -10.99
CA VAL A 75 6.14 15.83 -12.09
C VAL A 75 6.96 17.00 -11.56
N HIS A 76 8.28 16.93 -11.68
CA HIS A 76 9.20 18.03 -11.41
C HIS A 76 10.11 18.23 -12.63
N ASN A 77 10.09 19.42 -13.22
CA ASN A 77 10.82 19.76 -14.45
C ASN A 77 10.58 18.75 -15.59
N GLY A 78 9.33 18.29 -15.77
CA GLY A 78 8.96 17.29 -16.78
C GLY A 78 9.32 15.85 -16.44
N LEU A 79 9.98 15.58 -15.32
CA LEU A 79 10.35 14.23 -14.87
C LEU A 79 9.39 13.69 -13.80
N PRO A 80 8.90 12.45 -13.93
CA PRO A 80 8.02 11.79 -12.97
C PRO A 80 8.81 11.12 -11.86
N TYR A 81 8.79 11.70 -10.68
CA TYR A 81 9.43 11.17 -9.48
C TYR A 81 8.41 10.45 -8.60
N SER A 82 8.81 9.35 -7.94
CA SER A 82 7.91 8.67 -7.01
C SER A 82 7.45 9.63 -5.89
N THR A 83 6.14 9.80 -5.71
CA THR A 83 5.56 10.48 -4.53
C THR A 83 5.39 9.58 -3.33
N PHE A 84 5.93 8.38 -3.38
CA PHE A 84 6.07 7.55 -2.20
C PHE A 84 7.48 7.83 -1.66
N PRO A 85 7.67 8.83 -0.77
CA PRO A 85 8.85 8.89 0.08
C PRO A 85 8.72 7.79 1.13
N ASN A 86 8.55 6.55 0.68
CA ASN A 86 8.11 5.53 1.59
C ASN A 86 9.27 5.06 2.45
N PHE A 87 10.54 5.28 2.12
CA PHE A 87 11.68 4.57 2.73
C PHE A 87 11.56 3.03 2.74
N TYR A 88 10.38 2.42 2.71
CA TYR A 88 10.12 1.00 2.70
C TYR A 88 10.83 0.35 1.51
N PRO A 89 10.71 0.81 0.25
CA PRO A 89 11.50 0.25 -0.84
C PRO A 89 13.00 0.30 -0.58
N ILE A 90 13.50 1.36 0.06
CA ILE A 90 14.93 1.53 0.41
C ILE A 90 15.33 0.58 1.56
N PHE A 91 14.47 0.41 2.56
CA PHE A 91 14.73 -0.44 3.72
C PHE A 91 14.66 -1.93 3.40
N VAL A 92 13.74 -2.32 2.51
CA VAL A 92 13.57 -3.73 2.13
C VAL A 92 14.39 -4.12 0.89
N SER A 93 14.96 -3.16 0.15
CA SER A 93 15.80 -3.47 -1.01
C SER A 93 17.00 -4.37 -0.71
N PRO A 94 17.73 -4.25 0.43
CA PRO A 94 18.80 -5.18 0.73
C PRO A 94 18.28 -6.61 0.97
N LEU A 95 17.10 -6.75 1.58
CA LEU A 95 16.45 -8.05 1.79
C LEU A 95 16.03 -8.69 0.46
N TYR A 96 15.53 -7.86 -0.45
CA TYR A 96 15.18 -8.29 -1.80
C TYR A 96 16.41 -8.69 -2.61
N LEU A 97 17.52 -7.95 -2.51
CA LEU A 97 18.77 -8.29 -3.20
C LEU A 97 19.35 -9.63 -2.71
N GLY A 98 19.26 -9.93 -1.42
CA GLY A 98 19.78 -11.18 -0.87
C GLY A 98 18.93 -12.42 -1.20
N PHE A 99 17.61 -12.33 -1.03
CA PHE A 99 16.71 -13.50 -1.08
C PHE A 99 15.40 -13.26 -1.86
N GLY A 100 15.35 -12.23 -2.70
CA GLY A 100 14.17 -11.86 -3.48
C GLY A 100 12.92 -11.58 -2.63
N ALA A 101 11.76 -11.89 -3.18
CA ALA A 101 10.46 -11.75 -2.51
C ALA A 101 10.37 -12.54 -1.19
N ALA A 102 11.05 -13.68 -1.09
CA ALA A 102 11.08 -14.49 0.13
C ALA A 102 11.83 -13.78 1.27
N GLY A 103 12.91 -13.06 0.96
CA GLY A 103 13.64 -12.23 1.91
C GLY A 103 12.79 -11.13 2.53
N ILE A 104 11.98 -10.45 1.72
CA ILE A 104 11.05 -9.43 2.21
C ILE A 104 10.03 -10.04 3.16
N LYS A 105 9.38 -11.15 2.75
CA LYS A 105 8.37 -11.83 3.58
C LYS A 105 8.97 -12.30 4.92
N LEU A 106 10.20 -12.81 4.91
CA LEU A 106 10.93 -13.17 6.13
C LEU A 106 11.20 -11.94 7.00
N GLY A 107 11.63 -10.82 6.41
CA GLY A 107 11.83 -9.56 7.12
C GLY A 107 10.55 -9.05 7.77
N GLN A 108 9.44 -9.00 7.02
CA GLN A 108 8.12 -8.62 7.54
C GLN A 108 7.67 -9.56 8.66
N PHE A 109 7.90 -10.86 8.51
CA PHE A 109 7.58 -11.86 9.50
C PHE A 109 8.32 -11.61 10.83
N VAL A 110 9.64 -11.43 10.77
CA VAL A 110 10.47 -11.12 11.94
C VAL A 110 10.03 -9.80 12.57
N LEU A 111 9.80 -8.78 11.74
CA LEU A 111 9.37 -7.46 12.19
C LEU A 111 8.02 -7.53 12.92
N PHE A 112 7.04 -8.26 12.39
CA PHE A 112 5.73 -8.43 13.03
C PHE A 112 5.85 -9.05 14.43
N PHE A 113 6.52 -10.18 14.58
CA PHE A 113 6.68 -10.82 15.90
C PHE A 113 7.51 -9.96 16.86
N TYR A 114 8.52 -9.25 16.34
CA TYR A 114 9.26 -8.29 17.14
C TYR A 114 8.38 -7.12 17.61
N THR A 115 7.46 -6.63 16.78
CA THR A 115 6.43 -5.65 17.16
C THR A 115 5.58 -6.16 18.32
N ILE A 116 5.07 -7.39 18.22
CA ILE A 116 4.26 -8.01 19.29
C ILE A 116 5.07 -8.08 20.60
N PHE A 117 6.35 -8.46 20.50
CA PHE A 117 7.24 -8.49 21.66
C PHE A 117 7.45 -7.10 22.27
N ILE A 118 7.72 -6.05 21.46
CA ILE A 118 7.87 -4.67 21.95
C ILE A 118 6.58 -4.21 22.63
N PHE A 119 5.42 -4.47 22.05
CA PHE A 119 4.14 -4.12 22.66
C PHE A 119 3.95 -4.78 24.03
N TYR A 120 4.29 -6.08 24.14
CA TYR A 120 4.31 -6.76 25.44
C TYR A 120 5.23 -6.05 26.46
N GLN A 121 6.33 -5.43 26.03
CA GLN A 121 7.23 -4.70 26.93
C GLN A 121 6.61 -3.40 27.51
N ILE A 122 5.56 -2.86 26.90
CA ILE A 122 4.90 -1.62 27.35
C ILE A 122 4.18 -1.85 28.69
N LYS A 123 3.28 -2.85 28.75
CA LYS A 123 2.44 -3.14 29.93
C LYS A 123 2.67 -4.51 30.57
N LYS A 124 3.45 -5.40 29.95
CA LYS A 124 3.65 -6.81 30.37
C LYS A 124 2.35 -7.62 30.48
N ASP A 125 1.34 -7.20 29.74
CA ASP A 125 0.01 -7.78 29.76
C ASP A 125 -0.16 -8.84 28.65
N LYS A 126 -0.45 -10.08 29.08
CA LYS A 126 -0.63 -11.22 28.18
C LYS A 126 -1.91 -11.09 27.35
N ILE A 127 -3.00 -10.62 27.95
CA ILE A 127 -4.30 -10.47 27.27
C ILE A 127 -4.18 -9.41 26.19
N ALA A 128 -3.61 -8.24 26.53
CA ALA A 128 -3.36 -7.17 25.57
C ALA A 128 -2.51 -7.66 24.38
N THR A 129 -1.53 -8.51 24.64
CA THR A 129 -0.66 -9.06 23.60
C THR A 129 -1.38 -10.07 22.70
N ILE A 130 -2.24 -10.93 23.26
CA ILE A 130 -3.05 -11.85 22.46
C ILE A 130 -4.09 -11.08 21.64
N LEU A 131 -4.69 -10.02 22.20
CA LEU A 131 -5.57 -9.12 21.45
C LEU A 131 -4.84 -8.42 20.30
N LEU A 132 -3.56 -8.08 20.45
CA LEU A 132 -2.77 -7.51 19.35
C LEU A 132 -2.53 -8.52 18.22
N LEU A 133 -2.31 -9.79 18.57
CA LEU A 133 -2.10 -10.88 17.61
C LEU A 133 -3.37 -11.27 16.83
N PHE A 134 -4.52 -11.34 17.50
CA PHE A 134 -5.75 -11.90 16.95
C PHE A 134 -6.89 -10.89 16.80
N GLY A 135 -6.72 -9.65 17.25
CA GLY A 135 -7.74 -8.62 17.19
C GLY A 135 -7.94 -8.00 15.81
N SER A 136 -7.16 -8.41 14.80
CA SER A 136 -7.26 -7.92 13.42
C SER A 136 -6.63 -8.88 12.41
N ILE A 137 -6.92 -8.64 11.12
CA ILE A 137 -6.27 -9.31 9.99
C ILE A 137 -4.85 -8.83 9.68
N LEU A 138 -4.21 -8.06 10.57
CA LEU A 138 -2.92 -7.46 10.28
C LEU A 138 -1.83 -8.49 9.94
N SER A 139 -1.91 -9.69 10.52
CA SER A 139 -1.00 -10.80 10.24
C SER A 139 -1.02 -11.27 8.78
N LEU A 140 -2.10 -11.00 8.03
CA LEU A 140 -2.18 -11.31 6.59
C LEU A 140 -1.18 -10.47 5.78
N TYR A 141 -0.85 -9.26 6.22
CA TYR A 141 0.10 -8.39 5.52
C TYR A 141 1.55 -8.89 5.61
N ILE A 142 1.84 -9.94 6.38
CA ILE A 142 3.15 -10.62 6.35
C ILE A 142 3.37 -11.34 5.01
N PHE A 143 2.29 -11.80 4.36
CA PHE A 143 2.38 -12.52 3.06
C PHE A 143 2.41 -11.59 1.86
N LEU A 144 2.06 -10.34 2.08
CA LEU A 144 1.90 -9.32 1.07
C LEU A 144 3.10 -8.38 1.19
N ILE A 145 3.91 -8.25 0.12
CA ILE A 145 5.03 -7.30 0.09
C ILE A 145 4.45 -5.89 0.22
N HIS A 146 4.37 -5.37 1.43
CA HIS A 146 3.60 -4.17 1.74
C HIS A 146 4.15 -3.47 2.97
N GLU A 147 4.06 -2.15 2.94
CA GLU A 147 4.52 -1.22 3.97
C GLU A 147 3.78 -1.35 5.32
N THR A 148 2.62 -2.01 5.36
CA THR A 148 1.74 -2.07 6.55
C THR A 148 2.45 -2.62 7.78
N ILE A 149 3.25 -3.68 7.63
CA ILE A 149 3.96 -4.29 8.77
C ILE A 149 5.05 -3.35 9.31
N LEU A 150 5.74 -2.61 8.43
CA LEU A 150 6.71 -1.60 8.83
C LEU A 150 6.04 -0.47 9.62
N PHE A 151 4.92 0.04 9.13
CA PHE A 151 4.20 1.10 9.84
C PHE A 151 3.64 0.66 11.18
N PHE A 152 3.09 -0.54 11.25
CA PHE A 152 2.66 -1.12 12.51
C PHE A 152 3.80 -1.26 13.52
N PHE A 153 4.98 -1.69 13.06
CA PHE A 153 6.18 -1.72 13.91
C PHE A 153 6.55 -0.32 14.41
N LEU A 154 6.61 0.68 13.51
CA LEU A 154 6.94 2.05 13.88
C LEU A 154 5.95 2.63 14.91
N GLU A 155 4.65 2.41 14.73
CA GLU A 155 3.62 2.86 15.67
C GLU A 155 3.83 2.28 17.07
N VAL A 156 4.06 0.97 17.17
CA VAL A 156 4.31 0.32 18.46
C VAL A 156 5.64 0.75 19.08
N VAL A 157 6.68 0.99 18.27
CA VAL A 157 7.96 1.55 18.73
C VAL A 157 7.78 2.97 19.27
N ILE A 158 7.00 3.82 18.59
CA ILE A 158 6.66 5.17 19.04
C ILE A 158 5.96 5.10 20.40
N LEU A 159 4.95 4.22 20.54
CA LEU A 159 4.24 4.00 21.80
C LEU A 159 5.17 3.51 22.90
N TYR A 160 6.08 2.59 22.57
CA TYR A 160 7.07 2.05 23.50
C TYR A 160 8.02 3.14 24.00
N PHE A 161 8.59 3.96 23.11
CA PHE A 161 9.47 5.05 23.51
C PHE A 161 8.75 6.14 24.28
N TYR A 162 7.51 6.46 23.91
CA TYR A 162 6.68 7.40 24.68
C TYR A 162 6.48 6.89 26.11
N ASN A 163 6.07 5.63 26.29
CA ASN A 163 5.91 4.98 27.60
C ASN A 163 7.23 4.79 28.37
N ARG A 164 8.38 4.87 27.70
CA ARG A 164 9.71 4.86 28.34
C ARG A 164 10.25 6.25 28.63
N LYS A 165 9.44 7.31 28.46
CA LYS A 165 9.81 8.73 28.64
C LYS A 165 10.87 9.23 27.66
N TRP A 166 11.12 8.51 26.57
CA TRP A 166 12.01 8.94 25.49
C TRP A 166 11.24 9.82 24.49
N SER A 167 10.66 10.90 25.02
CA SER A 167 9.70 11.75 24.31
C SER A 167 10.27 12.43 23.07
N ILE A 168 11.57 12.74 23.05
CA ILE A 168 12.26 13.31 21.88
C ILE A 168 12.27 12.28 20.74
N LEU A 169 12.77 11.07 20.99
CA LEU A 169 12.84 10.02 19.98
C LEU A 169 11.44 9.62 19.49
N SER A 170 10.48 9.53 20.41
CA SER A 170 9.08 9.29 20.07
C SER A 170 8.50 10.39 19.18
N GLY A 171 8.72 11.67 19.50
CA GLY A 171 8.23 12.81 18.71
C GLY A 171 8.87 12.90 17.32
N PHE A 172 10.17 12.64 17.22
CA PHE A 172 10.88 12.57 15.94
C PHE A 172 10.32 11.44 15.05
N LEU A 173 10.24 10.21 15.58
CA LEU A 173 9.71 9.06 14.84
C LEU A 173 8.23 9.23 14.46
N SER A 174 7.43 9.85 15.34
CA SER A 174 6.07 10.26 15.03
C SER A 174 6.01 11.17 13.81
N MET A 175 6.86 12.19 13.73
CA MET A 175 6.86 13.08 12.57
C MET A 175 7.34 12.37 11.29
N CYS A 176 8.32 11.48 11.38
CA CYS A 176 8.71 10.59 10.27
C CYS A 176 7.50 9.78 9.77
N LEU A 177 6.72 9.22 10.69
CA LEU A 177 5.52 8.46 10.37
C LEU A 177 4.45 9.34 9.70
N ILE A 178 4.19 10.55 10.20
CA ILE A 178 3.26 11.51 9.55
C ILE A 178 3.73 11.86 8.14
N TRP A 179 5.04 12.07 7.95
CA TRP A 179 5.56 12.44 6.63
C TRP A 179 5.38 11.33 5.59
N MET A 180 5.52 10.06 6.03
CA MET A 180 5.24 8.89 5.19
C MET A 180 3.74 8.65 5.00
N ARG A 181 2.93 8.86 6.04
CA ARG A 181 1.47 8.63 6.11
C ARG A 181 0.77 9.78 6.83
N PRO A 182 0.35 10.84 6.09
CA PRO A 182 -0.22 12.04 6.69
C PRO A 182 -1.46 11.78 7.57
N GLU A 183 -2.26 10.77 7.22
CA GLU A 183 -3.44 10.36 7.98
C GLU A 183 -3.13 9.88 9.41
N MET A 184 -1.89 9.47 9.69
CA MET A 184 -1.44 9.10 11.04
C MET A 184 -1.32 10.29 11.98
N VAL A 185 -1.46 11.53 11.49
CA VAL A 185 -1.49 12.73 12.33
C VAL A 185 -2.52 12.57 13.46
N PHE A 186 -3.71 12.05 13.15
CA PHE A 186 -4.78 11.90 14.13
C PHE A 186 -4.43 10.88 15.23
N SER A 187 -3.86 9.73 14.88
CA SER A 187 -3.46 8.71 15.85
C SER A 187 -2.28 9.18 16.72
N ILE A 188 -1.35 9.91 16.13
CA ILE A 188 -0.13 10.40 16.80
C ILE A 188 -0.42 11.49 17.84
N PHE A 189 -1.38 12.37 17.56
CA PHE A 189 -1.86 13.36 18.55
C PHE A 189 -2.68 12.71 19.68
N LEU A 190 -3.20 11.49 19.51
CA LEU A 190 -3.87 10.74 20.59
C LEU A 190 -2.92 10.09 21.60
N ILE A 191 -1.65 9.89 21.24
CA ILE A 191 -0.68 9.16 22.08
C ILE A 191 -0.60 9.73 23.50
N PRO A 192 -0.46 11.05 23.73
CA PRO A 192 -0.42 11.60 25.08
C PRO A 192 -1.67 11.29 25.92
N PHE A 193 -2.84 11.25 25.28
CA PHE A 193 -4.10 10.94 25.96
C PHE A 193 -4.20 9.46 26.36
N CYS A 194 -3.50 8.56 25.68
CA CYS A 194 -3.47 7.14 26.01
C CYS A 194 -2.64 6.85 27.27
N PHE A 195 -1.69 7.73 27.62
CA PHE A 195 -0.80 7.58 28.77
C PHE A 195 -0.84 8.82 29.69
N PRO A 196 -1.96 9.08 30.39
CA PRO A 196 -2.16 10.32 31.16
C PRO A 196 -1.18 10.49 32.34
N LYS A 197 -0.51 9.41 32.78
CA LYS A 197 0.48 9.44 33.85
C LYS A 197 1.88 9.86 33.39
N GLU A 198 2.14 9.87 32.08
CA GLU A 198 3.41 10.27 31.48
C GLU A 198 3.49 11.81 31.36
N LYS A 199 4.34 12.47 32.17
CA LYS A 199 4.37 13.94 32.28
C LYS A 199 5.09 14.68 31.14
N ASN A 200 5.62 13.98 30.12
CA ASN A 200 6.52 14.56 29.12
C ASN A 200 5.85 14.93 27.78
N TRP A 201 4.53 15.08 27.76
CA TRP A 201 3.77 15.38 26.53
C TRP A 201 4.21 16.68 25.84
N LYS A 202 4.64 17.70 26.60
CA LYS A 202 5.12 18.97 26.04
C LYS A 202 6.38 18.80 25.19
N LEU A 203 7.34 18.01 25.68
CA LEU A 203 8.59 17.74 24.98
C LEU A 203 8.37 16.90 23.73
N TYR A 204 7.44 15.94 23.81
CA TYR A 204 6.98 15.17 22.65
C TYR A 204 6.40 16.07 21.55
N LEU A 205 5.43 16.93 21.89
CA LEU A 205 4.81 17.84 20.92
C LEU A 205 5.81 18.84 20.36
N LEU A 206 6.67 19.43 21.20
CA LEU A 206 7.72 20.35 20.75
C LEU A 206 8.63 19.69 19.70
N THR A 207 9.09 18.47 19.98
CA THR A 207 9.97 17.73 19.06
C THR A 207 9.25 17.41 17.75
N LEU A 208 7.98 17.02 17.82
CA LEU A 208 7.14 16.76 16.65
C LEU A 208 7.02 18.00 15.76
N PHE A 209 6.68 19.16 16.33
CA PHE A 209 6.56 20.42 15.58
C PHE A 209 7.89 20.90 14.98
N VAL A 210 8.98 20.86 15.74
CA VAL A 210 10.32 21.25 15.26
C VAL A 210 10.77 20.36 14.10
N THR A 211 10.60 19.04 14.23
CA THR A 211 10.93 18.09 13.16
C THR A 211 10.06 18.34 11.93
N GLY A 212 8.77 18.60 12.12
CA GLY A 212 7.84 18.89 11.02
C GLY A 212 8.21 20.17 10.26
N PHE A 213 8.65 21.20 10.99
CA PHE A 213 9.15 22.43 10.37
C PHE A 213 10.41 22.18 9.52
N ILE A 214 11.37 21.41 10.03
CA ILE A 214 12.58 21.05 9.28
C ILE A 214 12.22 20.29 8.00
N PHE A 215 11.35 19.30 8.09
CA PHE A 215 10.89 18.54 6.92
C PHE A 215 10.17 19.43 5.90
N SER A 216 9.38 20.39 6.37
CA SER A 216 8.67 21.35 5.51
C SER A 216 9.65 22.23 4.72
N VAL A 217 10.70 22.75 5.37
CA VAL A 217 11.76 23.55 4.71
C VAL A 217 12.52 22.70 3.70
N LEU A 218 12.97 21.51 4.07
CA LEU A 218 13.69 20.60 3.16
C LEU A 218 12.85 20.26 1.94
N ASN A 219 11.57 19.92 2.15
CA ASN A 219 10.64 19.56 1.09
C ASN A 219 10.36 20.74 0.16
N PHE A 220 10.30 21.97 0.68
CA PHE A 220 10.19 23.15 -0.17
C PHE A 220 11.42 23.36 -1.04
N MET A 221 12.62 23.21 -0.47
CA MET A 221 13.88 23.34 -1.21
C MET A 221 14.04 22.27 -2.30
N THR A 222 13.62 21.04 -2.04
CA THR A 222 13.81 19.92 -2.99
C THR A 222 12.67 19.75 -3.98
N LEU A 223 11.43 20.04 -3.56
CA LEU A 223 10.21 19.64 -4.26
C LEU A 223 9.21 20.79 -4.45
N GLY A 224 9.54 22.00 -4.01
CA GLY A 224 8.71 23.19 -4.18
C GLY A 224 7.43 23.23 -3.34
N THR A 225 7.29 22.35 -2.33
CA THR A 225 6.06 22.24 -1.53
C THR A 225 6.37 22.15 -0.03
N TYR A 226 5.55 22.78 0.83
CA TYR A 226 5.75 22.78 2.29
C TYR A 226 5.12 21.58 3.01
N VAL A 227 4.25 20.82 2.34
CA VAL A 227 3.49 19.70 2.92
C VAL A 227 3.91 18.38 2.25
N PRO A 228 3.71 17.22 2.91
CA PRO A 228 3.96 15.92 2.29
C PRO A 228 3.34 15.81 0.90
N LEU A 229 4.09 15.24 -0.05
CA LEU A 229 3.67 15.11 -1.46
C LEU A 229 2.30 14.42 -1.63
N ARG A 230 1.93 13.51 -0.73
CA ARG A 230 0.62 12.82 -0.73
C ARG A 230 -0.55 13.78 -0.49
N LEU A 231 -0.35 14.87 0.26
CA LEU A 231 -1.38 15.89 0.50
C LEU A 231 -1.51 16.85 -0.68
N VAL A 232 -0.40 17.23 -1.32
CA VAL A 232 -0.41 18.15 -2.47
C VAL A 232 -1.23 17.58 -3.63
N LYS A 233 -1.12 16.26 -3.86
CA LYS A 233 -1.76 15.58 -4.99
C LYS A 233 -3.27 15.37 -4.86
N ASN A 234 -3.78 15.32 -3.64
CA ASN A 234 -5.19 15.13 -3.37
C ASN A 234 -5.78 16.39 -2.71
N SER A 235 -5.46 17.55 -3.27
CA SER A 235 -5.91 18.84 -2.75
C SER A 235 -7.42 19.03 -2.85
N GLU A 236 -8.06 18.38 -3.82
CA GLU A 236 -9.51 18.43 -4.00
C GLU A 236 -10.20 17.34 -3.19
N PHE A 237 -10.66 17.70 -1.99
CA PHE A 237 -11.47 16.80 -1.17
C PHE A 237 -12.82 16.55 -1.84
N GLN A 238 -13.13 15.27 -2.11
CA GLN A 238 -14.45 14.84 -2.56
C GLN A 238 -15.09 13.95 -1.50
N PHE A 239 -16.19 14.44 -0.92
CA PHE A 239 -16.95 13.62 0.01
C PHE A 239 -17.70 12.51 -0.74
N ARG A 240 -17.31 11.24 -0.51
CA ARG A 240 -17.94 10.07 -1.12
C ARG A 240 -18.54 9.16 -0.04
N LEU A 241 -19.83 9.31 0.20
CA LEU A 241 -20.55 8.59 1.25
C LEU A 241 -20.54 7.07 1.02
N ASP A 242 -20.76 6.63 -0.23
CA ASP A 242 -20.77 5.20 -0.58
C ASP A 242 -19.43 4.52 -0.29
N THR A 243 -18.33 5.18 -0.66
CA THR A 243 -16.97 4.69 -0.37
C THR A 243 -16.71 4.64 1.13
N SER A 244 -17.15 5.66 1.88
CA SER A 244 -16.97 5.73 3.33
C SER A 244 -17.75 4.61 4.04
N LEU A 245 -18.98 4.34 3.63
CA LEU A 245 -19.80 3.24 4.16
C LEU A 245 -19.16 1.88 3.85
N TYR A 246 -18.65 1.70 2.63
CA TYR A 246 -17.93 0.50 2.23
C TYR A 246 -16.67 0.29 3.08
N LEU A 247 -15.87 1.34 3.30
CA LEU A 247 -14.68 1.31 4.16
C LEU A 247 -15.04 0.97 5.61
N PHE A 248 -16.13 1.54 6.14
CA PHE A 248 -16.60 1.26 7.49
C PHE A 248 -17.02 -0.20 7.65
N LYS A 249 -17.74 -0.76 6.67
CA LYS A 249 -18.10 -2.18 6.61
C LYS A 249 -16.85 -3.06 6.63
N LEU A 250 -15.88 -2.78 5.75
CA LEU A 250 -14.62 -3.52 5.71
C LEU A 250 -13.86 -3.43 7.04
N TRP A 251 -13.85 -2.25 7.68
CA TRP A 251 -13.16 -2.07 8.95
C TRP A 251 -13.74 -2.95 10.07
N ILE A 252 -15.07 -2.99 10.18
CA ILE A 252 -15.76 -3.85 11.16
C ILE A 252 -15.44 -5.33 10.92
N GLU A 253 -15.42 -5.78 9.67
CA GLU A 253 -15.07 -7.16 9.31
C GLU A 253 -13.59 -7.49 9.59
N GLN A 254 -12.69 -6.52 9.39
CA GLN A 254 -11.23 -6.74 9.41
C GLN A 254 -10.58 -6.49 10.78
N ALA A 255 -11.22 -5.71 11.65
CA ALA A 255 -10.70 -5.31 12.95
C ALA A 255 -11.72 -5.59 14.08
N PRO A 256 -11.97 -6.86 14.44
CA PRO A 256 -12.92 -7.22 15.50
C PRO A 256 -12.59 -6.57 16.86
N ILE A 257 -11.33 -6.20 17.11
CA ILE A 257 -10.95 -5.43 18.30
C ILE A 257 -11.68 -4.08 18.39
N PHE A 258 -11.97 -3.43 17.26
CA PHE A 258 -12.73 -2.18 17.23
C PHE A 258 -14.18 -2.41 17.69
N VAL A 259 -14.82 -3.47 17.19
CA VAL A 259 -16.18 -3.85 17.60
C VAL A 259 -16.23 -4.14 19.11
N PHE A 260 -15.26 -4.91 19.60
CA PHE A 260 -15.12 -5.18 21.03
C PHE A 260 -14.91 -3.90 21.85
N PHE A 261 -14.09 -2.98 21.34
CA PHE A 261 -13.86 -1.67 21.96
C PHE A 261 -15.13 -0.82 22.04
N VAL A 262 -15.95 -0.81 20.99
CA VAL A 262 -17.24 -0.11 20.96
C VAL A 262 -18.21 -0.73 21.98
N PHE A 263 -18.33 -2.06 22.05
CA PHE A 263 -19.16 -2.72 23.07
C PHE A 263 -18.69 -2.40 24.50
N TYR A 264 -17.37 -2.41 24.73
CA TYR A 264 -16.79 -2.02 26.01
C TYR A 264 -17.15 -0.57 26.37
N PHE A 265 -17.05 0.35 25.40
CA PHE A 265 -17.42 1.75 25.60
C PHE A 265 -18.91 1.93 25.92
N ILE A 266 -19.80 1.28 25.17
CA ILE A 266 -21.25 1.30 25.43
C ILE A 266 -21.55 0.78 26.84
N LYS A 267 -20.94 -0.34 27.24
CA LYS A 267 -21.08 -0.89 28.61
C LYS A 267 -20.60 0.09 29.67
N SER A 268 -19.48 0.76 29.44
CA SER A 268 -18.92 1.78 30.33
C SER A 268 -19.87 2.99 30.51
N ILE A 269 -20.58 3.40 29.44
CA ILE A 269 -21.62 4.44 29.50
C ILE A 269 -22.75 4.00 30.43
N PHE A 270 -23.29 2.78 30.26
CA PHE A 270 -24.34 2.26 31.14
C PHE A 270 -23.91 2.14 32.60
N GLN A 271 -22.62 1.93 32.85
CA GLN A 271 -22.03 1.91 34.19
C GLN A 271 -21.65 3.30 34.72
N LYS A 272 -21.94 4.39 33.98
CA LYS A 272 -21.56 5.77 34.30
C LYS A 272 -20.06 5.98 34.52
N LYS A 273 -19.22 5.16 33.88
CA LYS A 273 -17.75 5.20 33.95
C LYS A 273 -17.17 5.74 32.63
N VAL A 274 -17.76 6.79 32.07
CA VAL A 274 -17.37 7.30 30.74
C VAL A 274 -15.90 7.72 30.74
N ILE A 275 -15.13 7.15 29.83
CA ILE A 275 -13.73 7.51 29.62
C ILE A 275 -13.66 8.32 28.32
N TYR A 276 -13.46 9.64 28.42
CA TYR A 276 -13.40 10.55 27.27
C TYR A 276 -12.36 10.13 26.21
N GLN A 277 -11.28 9.47 26.63
CA GLN A 277 -10.26 8.91 25.72
C GLN A 277 -10.86 7.91 24.73
N ASN A 278 -11.82 7.08 25.17
CA ASN A 278 -12.44 6.06 24.33
C ASN A 278 -13.35 6.70 23.29
N LEU A 279 -14.14 7.72 23.69
CA LEU A 279 -14.97 8.49 22.77
C LEU A 279 -14.12 9.17 21.70
N LEU A 280 -13.02 9.80 22.13
CA LEU A 280 -12.10 10.49 21.22
C LEU A 280 -11.48 9.55 20.20
N LEU A 281 -11.07 8.34 20.61
CA LEU A 281 -10.50 7.34 19.70
C LEU A 281 -11.55 6.83 18.69
N ILE A 282 -12.81 6.64 19.11
CA ILE A 282 -13.92 6.30 18.19
C ILE A 282 -14.13 7.43 17.16
N LEU A 283 -14.16 8.68 17.62
CA LEU A 283 -14.33 9.84 16.74
C LEU A 283 -13.18 9.95 15.73
N VAL A 284 -11.93 9.78 16.18
CA VAL A 284 -10.77 9.74 15.29
C VAL A 284 -10.86 8.61 14.26
N THR A 285 -11.35 7.43 14.67
CA THR A 285 -11.57 6.32 13.73
C THR A 285 -12.53 6.72 12.61
N ILE A 286 -13.66 7.34 12.97
CA ILE A 286 -14.67 7.80 12.02
C ILE A 286 -14.09 8.87 11.09
N VAL A 287 -13.40 9.87 11.65
CA VAL A 287 -12.77 10.95 10.89
C VAL A 287 -11.75 10.40 9.89
N MET A 288 -10.90 9.46 10.31
CA MET A 288 -9.93 8.82 9.40
C MET A 288 -10.62 8.03 8.28
N ILE A 289 -11.74 7.35 8.55
CA ILE A 289 -12.53 6.67 7.52
C ILE A 289 -13.12 7.66 6.51
N LEU A 290 -13.64 8.80 6.96
CA LEU A 290 -14.25 9.82 6.09
C LEU A 290 -13.21 10.54 5.24
N ILE A 291 -12.00 10.74 5.77
CA ILE A 291 -10.93 11.48 5.07
C ILE A 291 -10.15 10.56 4.12
N SER A 292 -10.05 9.27 4.42
CA SER A 292 -9.24 8.33 3.65
C SER A 292 -9.45 8.30 2.15
N PRO A 293 -10.69 8.35 1.62
CA PRO A 293 -10.92 8.36 0.17
C PRO A 293 -10.15 9.49 -0.53
N ASN A 294 -9.82 10.54 0.22
CA ASN A 294 -9.16 11.75 -0.24
C ASN A 294 -7.67 11.84 0.14
N THR A 295 -7.10 10.88 0.89
CA THR A 295 -5.66 10.88 1.21
C THR A 295 -4.85 9.93 0.35
N GLY A 296 -5.45 9.42 -0.73
CA GLY A 296 -4.85 8.36 -1.54
C GLY A 296 -4.80 7.01 -0.82
N GLY A 297 -5.50 6.87 0.31
CA GLY A 297 -5.75 5.58 0.92
C GLY A 297 -6.60 4.75 -0.03
N HIS A 298 -5.96 3.85 -0.78
CA HIS A 298 -6.64 2.81 -1.59
C HIS A 298 -7.87 2.35 -0.84
N ASN A 299 -9.04 2.25 -1.48
CA ASN A 299 -10.38 1.90 -0.97
C ASN A 299 -10.44 0.69 0.00
N THR A 300 -9.66 0.74 1.07
CA THR A 300 -9.22 -0.32 1.96
C THR A 300 -8.85 0.35 3.29
N PRO A 301 -9.25 -0.19 4.44
CA PRO A 301 -9.04 0.43 5.74
C PRO A 301 -7.58 0.32 6.26
N ARG A 302 -6.58 0.14 5.38
CA ARG A 302 -5.19 -0.23 5.73
C ARG A 302 -4.49 0.77 6.66
N TYR A 303 -4.81 2.04 6.54
CA TYR A 303 -4.26 3.13 7.38
C TYR A 303 -4.89 3.15 8.78
N LEU A 304 -6.07 2.56 8.98
CA LEU A 304 -6.71 2.48 10.30
C LEU A 304 -6.05 1.46 11.21
N PHE A 305 -5.23 0.54 10.67
CA PHE A 305 -4.54 -0.45 11.49
C PHE A 305 -3.62 0.18 12.54
N GLY A 306 -3.20 1.44 12.36
CA GLY A 306 -2.47 2.18 13.39
C GLY A 306 -3.27 2.58 14.62
N LEU A 307 -4.59 2.42 14.58
CA LEU A 307 -5.45 2.57 15.75
C LEU A 307 -5.51 1.29 16.59
N ILE A 308 -5.12 0.12 16.07
CA ILE A 308 -5.20 -1.16 16.78
C ILE A 308 -4.46 -1.13 18.12
N PRO A 309 -3.17 -0.74 18.18
CA PRO A 309 -2.45 -0.68 19.45
C PRO A 309 -3.13 0.27 20.45
N LEU A 310 -3.72 1.37 19.97
CA LEU A 310 -4.39 2.37 20.82
C LEU A 310 -5.68 1.82 21.45
N TYR A 311 -6.52 1.10 20.69
CA TYR A 311 -7.72 0.47 21.27
C TYR A 311 -7.34 -0.46 22.41
N ILE A 312 -6.30 -1.27 22.21
CA ILE A 312 -5.85 -2.25 23.20
C ILE A 312 -5.26 -1.55 24.43
N VAL A 313 -4.43 -0.53 24.25
CA VAL A 313 -3.84 0.25 25.35
C VAL A 313 -4.93 0.90 26.21
N LEU A 314 -5.93 1.52 25.57
CA LEU A 314 -7.03 2.18 26.27
C LEU A 314 -7.97 1.19 26.95
N LEU A 315 -8.29 0.07 26.30
CA LEU A 315 -9.13 -0.98 26.88
C LEU A 315 -8.51 -1.56 28.16
N LYS A 316 -7.17 -1.62 28.22
CA LYS A 316 -6.40 -2.10 29.38
C LYS A 316 -5.72 -0.96 30.17
N ASN A 317 -6.25 0.27 30.16
CA ASN A 317 -5.59 1.41 30.82
C ASN A 317 -5.72 1.43 32.35
N ASN A 318 -6.74 0.78 32.90
CA ASN A 318 -7.10 0.84 34.31
C ASN A 318 -7.24 -0.54 34.99
N GLU A 319 -6.95 -1.63 34.27
CA GLU A 319 -7.00 -2.97 34.86
C GLU A 319 -5.65 -3.30 35.47
N THR A 320 -5.65 -3.81 36.72
CA THR A 320 -4.44 -4.38 37.31
C THR A 320 -3.91 -5.48 36.39
N VAL A 321 -2.58 -5.55 36.23
CA VAL A 321 -1.97 -6.59 35.38
C VAL A 321 -2.37 -7.96 35.92
N GLU A 322 -3.32 -8.60 35.26
CA GLU A 322 -3.80 -9.91 35.66
C GLU A 322 -2.68 -10.93 35.46
N SER A 323 -2.23 -11.55 36.55
CA SER A 323 -1.18 -12.57 36.49
C SER A 323 -1.64 -13.86 35.81
N LYS A 324 -2.96 -14.12 35.84
CA LYS A 324 -3.67 -15.26 35.24
C LYS A 324 -4.80 -14.75 34.36
N ILE A 325 -4.98 -15.37 33.20
CA ILE A 325 -6.10 -15.06 32.29
C ILE A 325 -7.37 -15.64 32.90
N SER A 326 -8.39 -14.80 33.13
CA SER A 326 -9.68 -15.27 33.64
C SER A 326 -10.41 -16.15 32.60
N ILE A 327 -11.34 -16.99 33.03
CA ILE A 327 -12.12 -17.87 32.13
C ILE A 327 -12.86 -17.05 31.07
N ASN A 328 -13.47 -15.93 31.47
CA ASN A 328 -14.19 -15.04 30.56
C ASN A 328 -13.27 -14.48 29.47
N TRP A 329 -12.06 -14.04 29.85
CA TRP A 329 -11.05 -13.62 28.88
C TRP A 329 -10.57 -14.78 28.01
N GLY A 330 -10.39 -15.97 28.58
CA GLY A 330 -10.02 -17.18 27.83
C GLY A 330 -11.03 -17.52 26.74
N ILE A 331 -12.33 -17.52 27.06
CA ILE A 331 -13.41 -17.78 26.10
C ILE A 331 -13.44 -16.70 25.01
N LEU A 332 -13.34 -15.42 25.40
CA LEU A 332 -13.35 -14.32 24.45
C LEU A 332 -12.16 -14.39 23.48
N LEU A 333 -10.96 -14.65 23.98
CA LEU A 333 -9.76 -14.81 23.17
C LEU A 333 -9.86 -16.03 22.25
N LEU A 334 -10.47 -17.12 22.70
CA LEU A 334 -10.72 -18.30 21.87
C LEU A 334 -11.66 -17.97 20.70
N ILE A 335 -12.79 -17.31 20.97
CA ILE A 335 -13.76 -16.91 19.94
C ILE A 335 -13.09 -15.98 18.92
N LEU A 336 -12.35 -14.97 19.40
CA LEU A 336 -11.61 -14.06 18.53
C LEU A 336 -10.58 -14.80 17.69
N SER A 337 -9.84 -15.74 18.28
CA SER A 337 -8.83 -16.53 17.56
C SER A 337 -9.45 -17.42 16.48
N ILE A 338 -10.59 -18.05 16.75
CA ILE A 338 -11.32 -18.88 15.76
C ILE A 338 -11.86 -18.01 14.62
N TYR A 339 -12.54 -16.90 14.96
CA TYR A 339 -13.05 -15.95 13.98
C TYR A 339 -11.92 -15.44 13.07
N GLN A 340 -10.83 -15.01 13.69
CA GLN A 340 -9.67 -14.48 12.98
C GLN A 340 -9.00 -15.53 12.09
N SER A 341 -8.87 -16.77 12.57
CA SER A 341 -8.29 -17.87 11.79
C SER A 341 -9.14 -18.20 10.57
N ASN A 342 -10.47 -18.24 10.72
CA ASN A 342 -11.40 -18.46 9.61
C ASN A 342 -11.32 -17.33 8.58
N LEU A 343 -11.30 -16.08 9.05
CA LEU A 343 -11.20 -14.90 8.18
C LEU A 343 -9.86 -14.89 7.41
N LEU A 344 -8.75 -15.21 8.08
CA LEU A 344 -7.44 -15.35 7.45
C LEU A 344 -7.44 -16.44 6.38
N PHE A 345 -8.07 -17.59 6.64
CA PHE A 345 -8.17 -18.67 5.67
C PHE A 345 -8.95 -18.25 4.42
N GLN A 346 -10.12 -17.62 4.60
CA GLN A 346 -10.94 -17.13 3.50
C GLN A 346 -10.19 -16.09 2.64
N LYS A 347 -9.55 -15.11 3.29
CA LYS A 347 -8.80 -14.05 2.59
C LYS A 347 -7.56 -14.61 1.89
N THR A 348 -6.88 -15.59 2.48
CA THR A 348 -5.75 -16.26 1.82
C THR A 348 -6.19 -17.02 0.57
N LYS A 349 -7.37 -17.64 0.58
CA LYS A 349 -7.94 -18.32 -0.60
C LYS A 349 -8.29 -17.33 -1.71
N GLU A 350 -8.90 -16.20 -1.37
CA GLU A 350 -9.16 -15.10 -2.32
C GLU A 350 -7.84 -14.59 -2.92
N LEU A 351 -6.81 -14.43 -2.09
CA LEU A 351 -5.51 -13.98 -2.57
C LEU A 351 -4.86 -14.97 -3.56
N LYS A 352 -4.86 -16.27 -3.25
CA LYS A 352 -4.36 -17.28 -4.19
C LYS A 352 -5.08 -17.22 -5.53
N LYS A 353 -6.40 -17.07 -5.50
CA LYS A 353 -7.24 -16.98 -6.70
C LYS A 353 -6.83 -15.77 -7.55
N ILE A 354 -6.74 -14.59 -6.97
CA ILE A 354 -6.38 -13.37 -7.71
C ILE A 354 -4.94 -13.45 -8.24
N SER A 355 -4.00 -13.95 -7.44
CA SER A 355 -2.60 -14.14 -7.84
C SER A 355 -2.49 -15.05 -9.07
N GLN A 356 -3.14 -16.21 -9.05
CA GLN A 356 -3.16 -17.14 -10.18
C GLN A 356 -3.68 -16.48 -11.47
N TYR A 357 -4.75 -15.69 -11.38
CA TYR A 357 -5.29 -15.01 -12.55
C TYR A 357 -4.40 -13.87 -13.06
N GLN A 358 -3.67 -13.17 -12.18
CA GLN A 358 -2.68 -12.18 -12.60
C GLN A 358 -1.51 -12.84 -13.34
N THR A 359 -1.02 -13.99 -12.85
CA THR A 359 -0.01 -14.79 -13.55
C THR A 359 -0.49 -15.19 -14.94
N ASN A 360 -1.72 -15.70 -15.06
CA ASN A 360 -2.32 -16.06 -16.35
C ASN A 360 -2.43 -14.85 -17.28
N THR A 361 -2.89 -13.71 -16.76
CA THR A 361 -3.04 -12.47 -17.54
C THR A 361 -1.71 -12.04 -18.17
N ILE A 362 -0.62 -12.09 -17.41
CA ILE A 362 0.71 -11.70 -17.90
C ILE A 362 1.22 -12.71 -18.92
N GLN A 363 1.02 -14.02 -18.68
CA GLN A 363 1.35 -15.05 -19.65
C GLN A 363 0.62 -14.84 -20.98
N GLU A 364 -0.67 -14.51 -20.98
CA GLU A 364 -1.40 -14.21 -22.22
C GLU A 364 -0.82 -12.99 -22.95
N ILE A 365 -0.38 -11.95 -22.23
CA ILE A 365 0.21 -10.75 -22.84
C ILE A 365 1.59 -11.03 -23.42
N THR A 366 2.40 -11.90 -22.79
CA THR A 366 3.69 -12.32 -23.34
C THR A 366 3.57 -13.06 -24.67
N LYS A 367 2.42 -13.68 -24.96
CA LYS A 367 2.16 -14.37 -26.23
C LYS A 367 1.83 -13.43 -27.38
N ILE A 368 1.50 -12.17 -27.09
CA ILE A 368 1.25 -11.15 -28.13
C ILE A 368 2.53 -10.94 -28.93
N LYS A 369 2.44 -10.92 -30.27
CA LYS A 369 3.62 -10.85 -31.14
C LYS A 369 4.24 -9.45 -31.18
N ASP A 370 3.41 -8.40 -31.24
CA ASP A 370 3.89 -7.04 -31.44
C ASP A 370 4.83 -6.55 -30.34
N LYS A 371 5.91 -5.87 -30.74
CA LYS A 371 6.87 -5.27 -29.81
C LYS A 371 6.22 -4.14 -29.01
N PHE A 372 5.40 -3.32 -29.65
CA PHE A 372 4.73 -2.18 -29.03
C PHE A 372 3.35 -2.59 -28.53
N LEU A 373 3.13 -2.41 -27.23
CA LEU A 373 1.85 -2.64 -26.59
C LEU A 373 1.32 -1.29 -26.09
N VAL A 374 0.12 -0.92 -26.54
CA VAL A 374 -0.50 0.36 -26.23
C VAL A 374 -1.62 0.12 -25.22
N PHE A 375 -1.55 0.73 -24.05
CA PHE A 375 -2.52 0.54 -22.98
C PHE A 375 -3.45 1.73 -22.86
N ASN A 376 -4.76 1.47 -22.75
CA ASN A 376 -5.75 2.50 -22.43
C ASN A 376 -5.83 2.81 -20.91
N ASN A 377 -5.23 1.94 -20.10
CA ASN A 377 -5.33 1.98 -18.65
C ASN A 377 -3.94 1.68 -18.05
N SER A 378 -3.43 2.64 -17.30
CA SER A 378 -2.09 2.56 -16.72
C SER A 378 -1.96 1.63 -15.52
N ASP A 379 -3.02 1.35 -14.76
CA ASP A 379 -2.96 0.34 -13.69
C ASP A 379 -2.66 -1.05 -14.25
N PHE A 380 -3.25 -1.33 -15.42
CA PHE A 380 -3.00 -2.57 -16.13
C PHE A 380 -1.54 -2.63 -16.63
N SER A 381 -0.99 -1.49 -17.04
CA SER A 381 0.39 -1.40 -17.52
C SER A 381 1.42 -1.73 -16.44
N PHE A 382 1.25 -1.37 -15.16
CA PHE A 382 2.26 -1.62 -14.13
C PHE A 382 2.40 -3.09 -13.75
N VAL A 383 1.30 -3.84 -13.76
CA VAL A 383 1.29 -5.30 -13.56
C VAL A 383 2.17 -6.01 -14.59
N ILE A 384 2.21 -5.44 -15.79
CA ILE A 384 2.92 -5.92 -16.97
C ILE A 384 4.36 -5.42 -16.91
N LEU A 385 4.55 -4.10 -16.78
CA LEU A 385 5.85 -3.41 -16.76
C LEU A 385 6.81 -4.02 -15.74
N GLN A 386 6.33 -4.39 -14.56
CA GLN A 386 7.16 -5.04 -13.56
C GLN A 386 7.62 -6.44 -14.00
N LYS A 387 6.74 -7.29 -14.56
CA LYS A 387 7.14 -8.64 -15.00
C LYS A 387 7.94 -8.60 -16.30
N PHE A 388 7.69 -7.65 -17.19
CA PHE A 388 8.49 -7.44 -18.40
C PHE A 388 9.87 -6.85 -18.10
N ALA A 389 9.99 -5.93 -17.13
CA ALA A 389 11.29 -5.46 -16.63
C ALA A 389 12.00 -6.46 -15.68
N ALA A 390 11.27 -7.44 -15.14
CA ALA A 390 11.81 -8.51 -14.30
C ALA A 390 12.30 -9.72 -15.08
N LEU A 391 11.93 -9.88 -16.35
CA LEU A 391 12.42 -10.97 -17.19
C LEU A 391 13.88 -10.66 -17.53
N PRO A 392 14.86 -11.31 -16.87
CA PRO A 392 16.23 -11.17 -17.27
C PRO A 392 16.33 -11.94 -18.59
N PHE A 393 16.58 -11.24 -19.69
CA PHE A 393 16.88 -11.85 -20.99
C PHE A 393 15.75 -12.69 -21.63
N THR A 394 14.52 -12.15 -21.74
CA THR A 394 13.64 -12.61 -22.83
C THR A 394 13.89 -11.80 -24.10
N PRO A 395 14.09 -12.43 -25.28
CA PRO A 395 14.37 -11.78 -26.57
C PRO A 395 13.19 -10.98 -27.16
N ALA A 396 12.20 -10.61 -26.34
CA ALA A 396 11.08 -9.76 -26.73
C ALA A 396 10.99 -8.59 -25.73
N GLU A 397 11.87 -7.60 -25.87
CA GLU A 397 11.71 -6.29 -25.24
C GLU A 397 10.38 -5.69 -25.71
N LYS A 398 9.32 -5.83 -24.91
CA LYS A 398 8.06 -5.15 -25.18
C LYS A 398 8.19 -3.69 -24.79
N GLU A 399 7.83 -2.79 -25.68
CA GLU A 399 7.78 -1.36 -25.42
C GLU A 399 6.32 -0.99 -25.11
N LEU A 400 6.11 -0.32 -23.97
CA LEU A 400 4.78 -0.02 -23.47
C LEU A 400 4.48 1.47 -23.71
N LEU A 401 3.36 1.76 -24.38
CA LEU A 401 2.87 3.12 -24.58
C LEU A 401 1.55 3.29 -23.83
N LEU A 402 1.38 4.42 -23.13
CA LEU A 402 0.17 4.73 -22.37
C LEU A 402 -0.69 5.75 -23.14
N LEU A 403 -1.93 5.38 -23.46
CA LEU A 403 -2.89 6.22 -24.16
C LEU A 403 -3.74 7.04 -23.16
N ARG A 404 -3.83 8.36 -23.35
CA ARG A 404 -4.62 9.27 -22.50
C ARG A 404 -5.94 9.70 -23.14
N PRO A 405 -6.91 10.23 -22.37
CA PRO A 405 -8.14 10.82 -22.92
C PRO A 405 -7.94 11.92 -23.97
N ASN A 406 -6.90 12.75 -23.79
CA ASN A 406 -6.59 13.88 -24.66
C ASN A 406 -5.18 13.76 -25.24
N TYR A 407 -4.77 12.56 -25.65
CA TYR A 407 -3.45 12.38 -26.25
C TYR A 407 -3.38 13.08 -27.62
N ASP A 408 -2.23 13.66 -27.92
CA ASP A 408 -1.98 14.24 -29.23
C ASP A 408 -1.70 13.10 -30.22
N ASN A 409 -2.66 12.82 -31.08
CA ASN A 409 -2.52 11.81 -32.13
C ASN A 409 -1.20 12.00 -32.90
N LYS A 410 -0.83 13.25 -33.23
CA LYS A 410 0.38 13.60 -34.02
C LYS A 410 1.64 13.05 -33.36
N LYS A 411 1.78 13.30 -32.07
CA LYS A 411 2.91 12.81 -31.28
C LYS A 411 2.89 11.30 -31.12
N PHE A 412 1.72 10.69 -30.92
CA PHE A 412 1.63 9.23 -30.79
C PHE A 412 2.10 8.49 -32.05
N ILE A 413 1.66 8.89 -33.25
CA ILE A 413 2.18 8.29 -34.49
C ILE A 413 3.64 8.70 -34.71
N GLN A 414 4.05 9.92 -34.35
CA GLN A 414 5.46 10.30 -34.43
C GLN A 414 6.34 9.37 -33.60
N ILE A 415 5.95 9.02 -32.37
CA ILE A 415 6.66 8.05 -31.53
C ILE A 415 6.70 6.68 -32.22
N LEU A 416 5.56 6.17 -32.69
CA LEU A 416 5.51 4.86 -33.35
C LEU A 416 6.37 4.80 -34.63
N THR A 417 6.40 5.88 -35.42
CA THR A 417 7.13 5.95 -36.70
C THR A 417 8.61 6.25 -36.51
N THR A 418 9.00 7.06 -35.53
CA THR A 418 10.41 7.33 -35.16
C THR A 418 11.13 6.03 -34.79
N HIS A 419 10.41 5.09 -34.18
CA HIS A 419 10.91 3.76 -33.82
C HIS A 419 10.70 2.70 -34.93
N GLN A 420 10.34 3.11 -36.15
CA GLN A 420 10.14 2.26 -37.34
C GLN A 420 9.11 1.12 -37.15
N ASN A 421 8.10 1.30 -36.30
CA ASN A 421 7.14 0.23 -36.03
C ASN A 421 6.04 0.12 -37.06
N ARG A 422 5.91 -1.10 -37.61
CA ARG A 422 4.87 -1.45 -38.58
C ARG A 422 3.60 -2.02 -37.96
N SER A 423 3.63 -2.39 -36.68
CA SER A 423 2.47 -2.90 -35.95
C SER A 423 2.57 -2.64 -34.45
N PHE A 424 1.42 -2.57 -33.80
CA PHE A 424 1.30 -2.53 -32.35
C PHE A 424 -0.01 -3.19 -31.91
N THR A 425 -0.06 -3.71 -30.69
CA THR A 425 -1.30 -4.25 -30.12
C THR A 425 -1.86 -3.25 -29.12
N PHE A 426 -3.11 -2.84 -29.32
CA PHE A 426 -3.85 -2.06 -28.33
C PHE A 426 -4.53 -2.97 -27.31
N LEU A 427 -4.28 -2.72 -26.04
CA LEU A 427 -4.84 -3.45 -24.91
C LEU A 427 -5.79 -2.55 -24.13
N GLU A 428 -7.06 -2.96 -24.09
CA GLU A 428 -8.11 -2.20 -23.43
C GLU A 428 -8.87 -3.00 -22.38
N LEU A 429 -9.16 -2.36 -21.26
CA LEU A 429 -10.11 -2.85 -20.26
C LEU A 429 -11.51 -2.23 -20.52
N PRO A 430 -12.52 -3.01 -20.94
CA PRO A 430 -13.87 -2.50 -21.19
C PRO A 430 -14.66 -2.25 -19.90
N PRO A 431 -15.51 -1.19 -19.84
CA PRO A 431 -15.67 -0.16 -20.87
C PRO A 431 -14.45 0.77 -20.90
N SER A 432 -13.84 0.92 -22.08
CA SER A 432 -12.73 1.83 -22.25
C SER A 432 -13.25 3.28 -22.19
N PRO A 433 -12.70 4.15 -21.32
CA PRO A 433 -13.00 5.58 -21.40
C PRO A 433 -12.45 6.21 -22.69
N THR A 434 -11.54 5.52 -23.37
CA THR A 434 -10.76 6.00 -24.51
C THR A 434 -10.73 4.95 -25.62
N PRO A 435 -11.67 4.99 -26.57
CA PRO A 435 -11.61 4.09 -27.72
C PRO A 435 -10.37 4.42 -28.55
N LEU A 436 -9.65 3.39 -29.03
CA LEU A 436 -8.66 3.61 -30.08
C LEU A 436 -9.41 4.10 -31.32
N ARG A 437 -9.14 5.34 -31.73
CA ARG A 437 -9.66 5.85 -33.00
C ARG A 437 -8.75 5.31 -34.12
N PRO A 438 -9.27 5.03 -35.33
CA PRO A 438 -8.39 4.87 -36.47
C PRO A 438 -7.53 6.14 -36.58
N ASN A 439 -6.22 5.98 -36.48
CA ASN A 439 -5.29 7.11 -36.38
C ASN A 439 -4.72 7.39 -37.77
N GLU A 440 -5.11 8.54 -38.34
CA GLU A 440 -4.60 9.05 -39.61
C GLU A 440 -3.63 10.20 -39.34
N ILE A 441 -2.37 10.09 -39.82
CA ILE A 441 -1.42 11.19 -39.72
C ILE A 441 -0.73 11.44 -41.05
N GLU A 442 -0.86 12.68 -41.50
CA GLU A 442 0.01 13.29 -42.49
C GLU A 442 1.33 13.64 -41.79
N LEU A 443 2.34 12.79 -41.97
CA LEU A 443 3.72 13.20 -41.76
C LEU A 443 4.13 14.05 -42.95
N LEU A 444 4.79 15.19 -42.72
CA LEU A 444 5.35 16.09 -43.73
C LEU A 444 6.55 15.43 -44.47
N SER A 445 6.30 14.28 -45.07
CA SER A 445 7.09 13.63 -46.10
C SER A 445 6.11 13.13 -47.17
N GLN A 446 6.57 12.67 -48.32
CA GLN A 446 5.74 12.25 -49.48
C GLN A 446 4.76 11.08 -49.21
N TYR A 447 4.54 10.69 -47.95
CA TYR A 447 3.82 9.51 -47.50
C TYR A 447 2.78 9.86 -46.44
N GLN A 448 1.54 9.40 -46.66
CA GLN A 448 0.54 9.33 -45.60
C GLN A 448 0.65 7.97 -44.90
N ILE A 449 0.89 8.00 -43.58
CA ILE A 449 0.94 6.80 -42.75
C ILE A 449 -0.38 6.70 -41.98
N LYS A 450 -1.12 5.61 -42.17
CA LYS A 450 -2.35 5.34 -41.41
C LYS A 450 -2.20 4.02 -40.67
N TYR A 451 -2.65 3.97 -39.43
CA TYR A 451 -2.76 2.71 -38.70
C TYR A 451 -4.19 2.19 -38.79
N ARG A 452 -4.35 0.98 -39.34
CA ARG A 452 -5.64 0.31 -39.44
C ARG A 452 -5.84 -0.65 -38.27
N LEU A 453 -7.05 -0.64 -37.71
CA LEU A 453 -7.51 -1.63 -36.75
C LEU A 453 -7.68 -2.99 -37.45
N GLY A 454 -6.98 -3.99 -36.95
CA GLY A 454 -7.05 -5.37 -37.38
C GLY A 454 -7.94 -6.22 -36.49
N ASN A 455 -7.45 -7.41 -36.13
CA ASN A 455 -8.23 -8.38 -35.36
C ASN A 455 -8.42 -7.91 -33.92
N ARG A 456 -9.66 -8.02 -33.43
CA ARG A 456 -10.02 -7.76 -32.05
C ARG A 456 -10.41 -9.07 -31.38
N TYR A 457 -9.76 -9.40 -30.27
CA TYR A 457 -10.01 -10.62 -29.51
C TYR A 457 -9.87 -10.38 -28.02
N GLN A 458 -10.58 -11.17 -27.21
CA GLN A 458 -10.44 -11.13 -25.76
C GLN A 458 -9.30 -12.05 -25.33
N LEU A 459 -8.49 -11.62 -24.36
CA LEU A 459 -7.48 -12.49 -23.75
C LEU A 459 -8.18 -13.60 -22.95
N PRO A 460 -8.10 -14.88 -23.38
CA PRO A 460 -9.02 -15.93 -22.93
C PRO A 460 -8.83 -16.33 -21.46
N ASN A 461 -7.63 -16.14 -20.89
CA ASN A 461 -7.29 -16.54 -19.53
C ASN A 461 -6.98 -15.35 -18.60
N ALA A 462 -7.30 -14.12 -19.01
CA ALA A 462 -7.04 -12.95 -18.19
C ALA A 462 -8.11 -12.76 -17.09
N LEU A 463 -7.71 -12.20 -15.93
CA LEU A 463 -8.62 -11.90 -14.81
C LEU A 463 -9.75 -10.94 -15.21
N LEU A 464 -9.37 -9.98 -16.05
CA LEU A 464 -10.22 -8.92 -16.52
C LEU A 464 -10.54 -9.17 -18.00
N PRO A 465 -11.68 -8.68 -18.51
CA PRO A 465 -12.10 -8.87 -19.89
C PRO A 465 -11.27 -8.01 -20.87
N ILE A 466 -9.94 -8.13 -20.82
CA ILE A 466 -9.02 -7.35 -21.62
C ILE A 466 -9.21 -7.71 -23.08
N GLN A 467 -9.50 -6.69 -23.88
CA GLN A 467 -9.57 -6.81 -25.33
C GLN A 467 -8.24 -6.38 -25.93
N ALA A 468 -7.70 -7.22 -26.81
CA ALA A 468 -6.54 -6.95 -27.63
C ALA A 468 -7.03 -6.59 -29.03
N THR A 469 -6.51 -5.51 -29.60
CA THR A 469 -6.77 -5.08 -30.97
C THR A 469 -5.45 -4.91 -31.69
N ASP A 470 -5.17 -5.78 -32.66
CA ASP A 470 -3.97 -5.67 -33.49
C ASP A 470 -4.09 -4.43 -34.38
N CYS A 471 -3.02 -3.66 -34.51
CA CYS A 471 -2.97 -2.47 -35.36
C CYS A 471 -1.79 -2.57 -36.32
N TYR A 472 -2.02 -2.26 -37.58
CA TYR A 472 -1.01 -2.41 -38.65
C TYR A 472 -0.87 -1.12 -39.44
N VAL A 473 0.34 -0.82 -39.91
CA VAL A 473 0.62 0.32 -40.79
C VAL A 473 0.15 0.04 -42.21
N ASP A 474 -0.65 0.95 -42.74
CA ASP A 474 -0.88 1.15 -44.17
C ASP A 474 -0.08 2.38 -44.63
N ILE A 475 0.78 2.19 -45.66
CA ILE A 475 1.57 3.27 -46.27
C ILE A 475 0.90 3.64 -47.58
N PHE A 476 0.44 4.89 -47.69
CA PHE A 476 -0.12 5.44 -48.93
C PHE A 476 0.90 6.37 -49.60
N PHE A 477 1.22 6.10 -50.86
CA PHE A 477 1.92 7.03 -51.74
C PHE A 477 0.91 8.00 -52.33
N HIS A 478 1.14 9.31 -52.18
CA HIS A 478 0.54 10.29 -53.08
C HIS A 478 1.47 10.47 -54.29
N PRO A 479 0.99 10.26 -55.52
CA PRO A 479 1.78 10.48 -56.73
C PRO A 479 2.14 11.95 -56.94
#